data_AF-A0A7X5N562-F1
#
_entry.id   AF-A0A7X5N562-F1
#
_cell.length_a   1.000
_cell.length_b   1.000
_cell.length_c   1.000
_cell.angle_alpha   90.00
_cell.angle_beta   90.00
_cell.angle_gamma   90.00
#
_symmetry.space_group_name_H-M   'P 1'
#
loop_
_entity.id
_entity.type
_entity.pdbx_description
1 polymer ?
#
loop_
_entity_poly.entity_id
_entity_poly.type
_entity_poly.pdbx_seq_one_letter_code
_entity_poly.pdbx_strand_id
1 'polypeptide(L)'
;LADSNAELARDLRHQVFAQLQAGRSDAQIKQYMVDRYSDFVLYDPPVKRGTWLLWFGPLLLLGAGAGVVIHTVRKRARAGT
;
A
#
# COMPACT_ATOMS: atom_id res chain seq x y z
N LEU A 1 -3.45 -20.70 -16.46
CA LEU A 1 -3.31 -19.48 -15.61
C LEU A 1 -4.62 -18.69 -15.47
N ALA A 2 -5.65 -18.90 -16.31
CA ALA A 2 -6.93 -18.18 -16.22
C ALA A 2 -8.06 -18.95 -15.51
N ASP A 3 -8.05 -20.29 -15.55
CA ASP A 3 -9.14 -21.11 -14.98
C ASP A 3 -9.23 -21.00 -13.44
N SER A 4 -8.08 -20.97 -12.76
CA SER A 4 -8.04 -20.92 -11.29
C SER A 4 -8.58 -19.60 -10.70
N ASN A 5 -8.51 -18.50 -11.45
CA ASN A 5 -9.04 -17.20 -10.99
C ASN A 5 -10.57 -17.15 -11.07
N ALA A 6 -11.18 -17.87 -12.00
CA ALA A 6 -12.63 -17.87 -12.20
C ALA A 6 -13.35 -18.66 -11.10
N GLU A 7 -12.79 -19.80 -10.68
CA GLU A 7 -13.32 -20.63 -9.60
C GLU A 7 -13.21 -19.92 -8.24
N LEU A 8 -12.04 -19.34 -7.95
CA LEU A 8 -11.82 -18.54 -6.73
C LEU A 8 -12.75 -17.32 -6.66
N ALA A 9 -12.88 -16.56 -7.76
CA ALA A 9 -13.76 -15.40 -7.80
C ALA A 9 -15.24 -15.77 -7.61
N ARG A 10 -15.66 -16.98 -8.03
CA ARG A 10 -17.02 -17.46 -7.85
C ARG A 10 -17.30 -17.81 -6.39
N ASP A 11 -16.36 -18.48 -5.74
CA ASP A 11 -16.50 -18.84 -4.32
C ASP A 11 -16.52 -17.58 -3.42
N LEU A 12 -15.67 -16.59 -3.72
CA LEU A 12 -15.67 -15.29 -3.02
C LEU A 12 -17.01 -14.57 -3.13
N ARG A 13 -17.64 -14.55 -4.33
CA ARG A 13 -18.97 -13.95 -4.51
C ARG A 13 -20.04 -14.64 -3.69
N HIS A 14 -20.01 -15.97 -3.62
CA HIS A 14 -20.97 -16.74 -2.81
C HIS A 14 -20.83 -16.42 -1.32
N GLN A 15 -19.61 -16.25 -0.83
CA GLN A 15 -19.37 -15.90 0.56
C GLN A 15 -19.78 -14.47 0.89
N VAL A 16 -19.48 -13.50 0.03
CA VAL A 16 -19.96 -12.12 0.19
C VAL A 16 -21.50 -12.09 0.24
N PHE A 17 -22.16 -12.82 -0.65
CA PHE A 17 -23.62 -12.93 -0.67
C PHE A 17 -24.18 -13.53 0.64
N ALA A 18 -23.57 -14.60 1.15
CA ALA A 18 -23.97 -15.19 2.43
C ALA A 18 -23.81 -14.20 3.61
N GLN A 19 -22.77 -13.38 3.60
CA GLN A 19 -22.54 -12.37 4.64
C GLN A 19 -23.50 -11.18 4.55
N LEU A 20 -23.86 -10.75 3.32
CA LEU A 20 -24.90 -9.75 3.09
C LEU A 20 -26.27 -10.23 3.59
N GLN A 21 -26.62 -11.49 3.29
CA GLN A 21 -27.87 -12.10 3.77
C GLN A 21 -27.88 -12.27 5.30
N ALA A 22 -26.72 -12.42 5.92
CA ALA A 22 -26.57 -12.43 7.38
C ALA A 22 -26.67 -11.02 8.01
N GLY A 23 -26.94 -9.98 7.22
CA GLY A 23 -27.11 -8.61 7.70
C GLY A 23 -25.81 -7.94 8.16
N ARG A 24 -24.64 -8.46 7.75
CA ARG A 24 -23.35 -7.86 8.12
C ARG A 24 -23.12 -6.56 7.35
N SER A 25 -22.46 -5.61 7.99
CA SER A 25 -22.06 -4.35 7.35
C SER A 25 -20.90 -4.55 6.38
N ASP A 26 -20.78 -3.67 5.38
CA ASP A 26 -19.68 -3.67 4.41
C ASP A 26 -18.29 -3.74 5.05
N ALA A 27 -18.08 -3.06 6.17
CA ALA A 27 -16.82 -3.09 6.91
C ALA A 27 -16.52 -4.49 7.48
N GLN A 28 -17.52 -5.15 8.05
CA GLN A 28 -17.40 -6.51 8.59
C GLN A 28 -17.19 -7.54 7.49
N ILE A 29 -17.84 -7.37 6.32
CA ILE A 29 -17.68 -8.25 5.17
C ILE A 29 -16.25 -8.14 4.63
N LYS A 30 -15.76 -6.91 4.44
CA LYS A 30 -14.38 -6.65 4.00
C LYS A 30 -13.36 -7.22 4.99
N GLN A 31 -13.58 -7.03 6.29
CA GLN A 31 -12.70 -7.58 7.31
C GLN A 31 -12.69 -9.11 7.31
N TYR A 32 -13.86 -9.75 7.22
CA TYR A 32 -13.98 -11.21 7.14
C TYR A 32 -13.28 -11.80 5.89
N MET A 33 -13.39 -11.12 4.75
CA MET A 33 -12.72 -11.52 3.52
C MET A 33 -11.20 -11.41 3.62
N VAL A 34 -10.69 -10.32 4.20
CA VAL A 34 -9.25 -10.12 4.43
C VAL A 34 -8.68 -11.15 5.41
N ASP A 35 -9.39 -11.41 6.50
CA ASP A 35 -8.95 -12.32 7.57
C ASP A 35 -8.85 -13.79 7.10
N ARG A 36 -9.68 -14.18 6.13
CA ARG A 36 -9.79 -15.58 5.67
C ARG A 36 -9.18 -15.87 4.30
N TYR A 37 -9.06 -14.86 3.43
CA TYR A 37 -8.60 -15.01 2.04
C TYR A 37 -7.38 -14.16 1.68
N SER A 38 -6.75 -13.50 2.67
CA SER A 38 -5.55 -12.65 2.55
C SER A 38 -5.84 -11.17 2.23
N ASP A 39 -4.94 -10.29 2.69
CA ASP A 39 -4.90 -8.84 2.45
C ASP A 39 -4.91 -8.46 0.96
N PHE A 40 -4.68 -9.42 0.05
CA PHE A 40 -4.60 -9.22 -1.40
C PHE A 40 -5.95 -9.27 -2.14
N VAL A 41 -7.05 -9.60 -1.46
CA VAL A 41 -8.40 -9.59 -2.06
C VAL A 41 -8.95 -8.16 -2.18
N LEU A 42 -8.54 -7.26 -1.28
CA LEU A 42 -8.87 -5.85 -1.38
C LEU A 42 -7.76 -5.14 -2.16
N TYR A 43 -8.10 -4.57 -3.32
CA TYR A 43 -7.21 -3.87 -4.24
C TYR A 43 -6.73 -2.51 -3.69
N ASP A 44 -6.39 -2.45 -2.41
CA ASP A 44 -5.98 -1.23 -1.73
C ASP A 44 -4.87 -1.60 -0.75
N PRO A 45 -3.59 -1.62 -1.18
CA PRO A 45 -2.49 -1.94 -0.30
C PRO A 45 -2.49 -0.86 0.79
N PRO A 46 -2.82 -1.20 2.05
CA PRO A 46 -2.89 -0.19 3.08
C PRO A 46 -1.48 0.39 3.19
N VAL A 47 -1.38 1.70 3.38
CA VAL A 47 -0.13 2.37 3.80
C VAL A 47 0.22 1.89 5.22
N LYS A 48 0.63 0.63 5.35
CA LYS A 48 1.13 0.00 6.57
C LYS A 48 2.48 0.63 6.88
N ARG A 49 2.81 0.77 8.16
CA ARG A 49 4.09 1.38 8.62
C ARG A 49 5.33 0.78 7.95
N GLY A 50 5.28 -0.49 7.52
CA GLY A 50 6.37 -1.15 6.78
C GLY A 50 6.56 -0.68 5.34
N THR A 51 5.50 -0.25 4.65
CA THR A 51 5.60 0.26 3.26
C THR A 51 5.98 1.74 3.20
N TRP A 52 6.01 2.46 4.33
CA TRP A 52 6.42 3.88 4.35
C TRP A 52 7.81 4.11 3.76
N LEU A 53 8.75 3.18 3.97
CA LEU A 53 10.08 3.29 3.37
C LEU A 53 10.04 3.18 1.84
N LEU A 54 9.12 2.38 1.27
CA LEU A 54 8.92 2.28 -0.17
C LEU A 54 8.31 3.57 -0.75
N TRP A 55 7.37 4.18 -0.03
CA TRP A 55 6.69 5.40 -0.50
C TRP A 55 7.53 6.67 -0.30
N PHE A 56 8.19 6.82 0.85
CA PHE A 56 8.95 8.01 1.20
C PHE A 56 10.46 7.89 0.96
N GLY A 57 10.97 6.68 0.73
CA GLY A 57 12.39 6.43 0.44
C GLY A 57 12.92 7.26 -0.74
N PRO A 58 12.23 7.31 -1.90
CA PRO A 58 12.66 8.12 -3.04
C PRO A 58 12.72 9.63 -2.71
N LEU A 59 11.70 10.15 -2.01
CA LEU A 59 11.65 11.56 -1.59
C LEU A 59 12.75 11.90 -0.58
N LEU A 60 13.03 11.01 0.38
CA LEU A 60 14.11 11.18 1.34
C LEU A 60 15.48 11.19 0.67
N LEU A 61 15.73 10.29 -0.29
CA LEU A 61 16.97 10.26 -1.07
C LEU A 61 17.18 11.56 -1.87
N LEU A 62 16.13 12.03 -2.55
CA LEU A 62 16.18 13.29 -3.30
C LEU A 62 16.43 14.48 -2.38
N GLY A 63 15.74 14.55 -1.24
CA GLY A 63 15.92 15.61 -0.25
C GLY A 63 17.32 15.61 0.36
N ALA A 64 17.84 14.44 0.72
CA ALA A 64 19.20 14.29 1.24
C ALA A 64 20.26 14.70 0.21
N GLY A 65 20.12 14.23 -1.04
CA GLY A 65 21.02 14.60 -2.14
C GLY A 65 21.03 16.10 -2.42
N ALA A 66 19.83 16.72 -2.51
CA ALA A 66 19.70 18.16 -2.69
C ALA A 66 20.32 18.94 -1.52
N GLY A 67 20.12 18.48 -0.28
CA GLY A 67 20.71 19.08 0.91
C GLY A 67 22.24 19.07 0.88
N VAL A 68 22.86 17.95 0.48
CA VAL A 68 24.32 17.84 0.34
C VAL A 68 24.85 18.79 -0.75
N VAL A 69 24.19 18.86 -1.91
CA VAL A 69 24.59 19.77 -3.00
C VAL A 69 24.50 21.23 -2.55
N ILE A 70 23.37 21.63 -1.95
CA ILE A 70 23.19 23.00 -1.45
C ILE A 70 24.24 23.33 -0.38
N HIS A 71 24.49 22.42 0.56
CA HIS A 71 25.48 22.63 1.62
C HIS A 71 26.90 22.81 1.06
N THR A 72 27.30 21.95 0.12
CA THR A 72 28.64 22.01 -0.50
C THR A 72 28.84 23.26 -1.35
N VAL A 73 27.82 23.66 -2.13
CA VAL A 73 27.86 24.91 -2.92
C VAL A 73 27.94 26.14 -2.00
N ARG A 74 27.11 26.20 -0.96
CA ARG A 74 27.13 27.32 0.00
C ARG A 74 28.44 27.43 0.76
N LYS A 75 29.06 26.30 1.11
CA LYS A 75 30.37 26.27 1.78
C LYS A 75 31.48 26.79 0.86
N ARG A 76 31.44 26.46 -0.43
CA ARG A 76 32.39 26.98 -1.43
C ARG A 76 32.20 28.47 -1.72
N ALA A 77 30.95 28.93 -1.82
CA ALA A 77 30.65 30.35 -2.03
C ALA A 77 31.13 31.24 -0.87
N ARG A 78 31.13 30.72 0.36
CA ARG A 78 31.65 31.44 1.55
C ARG A 78 33.17 31.41 1.69
N ALA A 79 33.88 30.54 0.96
CA ALA A 79 35.34 30.44 1.00
C ALA A 79 36.03 31.26 -0.10
N GLY A 80 35.26 31.90 -0.99
CA GLY A 80 35.74 32.71 -2.12
C GLY A 80 35.57 34.22 -1.96
N THR A 81 35.27 34.71 -0.76
CA THR A 81 35.28 36.13 -0.36
C THR A 81 36.34 36.34 0.71
#